data_AF-A0A2G5ZBB9-F1
#
_entry.id   AF-A0A2G5ZBB9-F1
#
_cell.length_a   1.000
_cell.length_b   1.000
_cell.length_c   1.000
_cell.angle_alpha   90.00
_cell.angle_beta   90.00
_cell.angle_gamma   90.00
#
_symmetry.space_group_name_H-M   'P 1'
#
loop_
_entity.id
_entity.type
_entity.pdbx_description
1 polymer ?
#
loop_
_entity_poly.entity_id
_entity_poly.type
_entity_poly.pdbx_seq_one_letter_code
_entity_poly.pdbx_strand_id
1 'polypeptide(L)' 'MEKQKKNTRDVLQYLALFIVLGTQIVRLILYMTEVAYTFPEKTLNLWMYIGFGVAIAILLVSYLFPKKKQSA' A
#
# COMPACT_ATOMS: atom_id res chain seq x y z
N MET A 1 -0.16 3.48 -31.42
CA MET A 1 -0.25 3.65 -29.95
C MET A 1 -0.13 2.28 -29.31
N GLU A 2 1.09 1.87 -28.98
CA GLU A 2 1.34 0.55 -28.41
C GLU A 2 0.66 0.43 -27.04
N LYS A 3 -0.24 -0.55 -26.93
CA LYS A 3 -0.88 -0.92 -25.68
C LYS A 3 0.21 -1.44 -24.74
N GLN A 4 0.76 -0.56 -23.91
CA GLN A 4 1.63 -0.91 -22.80
C GLN A 4 0.91 -1.96 -21.96
N LYS A 5 1.27 -3.23 -22.15
CA LYS A 5 0.73 -4.37 -21.44
C LYS A 5 1.11 -4.18 -19.97
N LYS A 6 0.23 -3.51 -19.21
CA LYS A 6 0.44 -3.14 -17.81
C LYS A 6 1.02 -4.34 -17.08
N ASN A 7 2.29 -4.25 -16.72
CA ASN A 7 2.97 -5.34 -16.02
C ASN A 7 2.23 -5.55 -14.69
N THR A 8 1.76 -6.76 -14.44
CA THR A 8 1.07 -7.14 -13.20
C THR A 8 1.87 -6.71 -11.97
N ARG A 9 3.21 -6.79 -12.07
CA ARG A 9 4.15 -6.29 -11.06
C ARG A 9 4.02 -4.79 -10.78
N ASP A 10 3.95 -3.95 -11.81
CA ASP A 10 3.74 -2.51 -11.66
C ASP A 10 2.41 -2.24 -10.98
N VAL A 11 1.33 -2.92 -11.39
CA VAL A 11 0.01 -2.74 -10.77
C VAL A 11 0.03 -3.11 -9.28
N LEU A 12 0.65 -4.24 -8.90
CA LEU A 12 0.76 -4.64 -7.50
C LEU A 12 1.65 -3.69 -6.69
N GLN A 13 2.73 -3.16 -7.28
CA GLN A 13 3.58 -2.17 -6.61
C GLN A 13 2.84 -0.84 -6.38
N TYR A 14 2.09 -0.36 -7.38
CA TYR A 14 1.23 0.82 -7.21
C TYR A 14 0.13 0.58 -6.19
N LEU A 15 -0.45 -0.62 -6.14
CA LEU A 15 -1.45 -0.98 -5.14
C LEU A 15 -0.85 -0.96 -3.72
N ALA A 16 0.35 -1.51 -3.55
CA ALA A 16 1.05 -1.48 -2.27
C ALA A 16 1.38 -0.03 -1.84
N LEU A 17 1.86 0.81 -2.76
CA LEU A 17 2.09 2.23 -2.50
C LEU A 17 0.80 2.95 -2.12
N PHE A 18 -0.30 2.68 -2.83
CA PHE A 18 -1.61 3.26 -2.53
C PHE A 18 -2.08 2.88 -1.12
N ILE A 19 -1.91 1.61 -0.72
CA ILE A 19 -2.26 1.17 0.63
C ILE A 19 -1.43 1.92 1.66
N VAL A 20 -0.10 1.97 1.51
CA VAL A 20 0.79 2.66 2.46
C VAL A 20 0.44 4.14 2.59
N LEU A 21 0.32 4.84 1.47
CA LEU A 21 0.01 6.27 1.46
C LEU A 21 -1.40 6.53 1.98
N GLY A 22 -2.38 5.71 1.59
CA GLY A 22 -3.76 5.79 2.06
C GLY A 22 -3.85 5.63 3.57
N THR A 23 -3.15 4.65 4.16
CA THR A 23 -3.11 4.45 5.61
C THR A 23 -2.52 5.67 6.33
N GLN A 24 -1.47 6.29 5.78
CA GLN A 24 -0.88 7.51 6.38
C GLN A 24 -1.82 8.72 6.25
N ILE A 25 -2.52 8.89 5.12
CA ILE A 25 -3.48 9.98 4.93
C ILE A 25 -4.66 9.83 5.91
N VAL A 26 -5.22 8.62 6.04
CA VAL A 26 -6.30 8.36 7.00
C VAL A 26 -5.83 8.66 8.42
N ARG A 27 -4.61 8.24 8.79
CA ARG A 27 -4.03 8.55 10.10
C ARG A 27 -3.90 10.06 10.32
N LEU A 28 -3.39 10.79 9.33
CA LEU A 28 -3.26 12.24 9.39
C LEU A 28 -4.62 12.93 9.58
N ILE A 29 -5.65 12.50 8.83
CA ILE A 29 -7.01 13.02 8.97
C ILE A 29 -7.55 12.75 10.37
N LEU A 30 -7.38 11.54 10.90
CA LEU A 30 -7.81 11.18 12.25
C LEU A 30 -7.12 12.02 13.34
N TYR A 31 -5.84 12.36 13.16
CA TYR A 31 -5.15 13.27 14.08
C TYR A 31 -5.64 14.72 13.93
N MET A 32 -5.87 15.20 12.71
CA MET A 32 -6.39 16.56 12.48
C MET A 32 -7.80 16.75 13.03
N THR A 33 -8.64 15.72 12.97
CA THR A 33 -10.00 15.76 13.52
C THR A 33 -10.06 15.42 15.01
N GLU A 34 -8.90 15.20 15.65
CA GLU A 34 -8.75 14.78 17.05
C GLU A 34 -9.43 13.43 17.40
N VAL A 35 -10.07 12.79 16.43
CA VAL A 35 -10.69 11.46 16.57
C VAL A 35 -9.64 10.40 16.89
N ALA A 36 -8.38 10.61 16.51
CA ALA A 36 -7.30 9.72 16.92
C ALA A 36 -7.17 9.62 18.46
N TYR A 37 -7.50 10.67 19.21
CA TYR A 37 -7.40 10.68 20.68
C TYR A 37 -8.57 9.96 21.37
N THR A 38 -9.69 9.73 20.68
CA THR A 38 -10.79 8.92 21.21
C THR A 38 -10.56 7.41 21.01
N PHE A 39 -9.61 7.02 20.16
CA PHE A 39 -9.20 5.63 20.00
C PHE A 39 -7.97 5.32 20.86
N PRO A 40 -7.90 4.13 21.48
CA PRO A 40 -6.69 3.68 22.15
C PRO A 40 -5.52 3.65 21.16
N GLU A 41 -4.36 4.18 21.57
CA GLU A 41 -3.16 4.20 20.71
C GLU A 41 -2.79 2.80 20.20
N LYS A 42 -3.02 1.76 21.01
CA LYS A 42 -2.80 0.37 20.60
C LYS A 42 -3.63 -0.02 19.39
N THR A 43 -4.89 0.44 19.30
CA THR A 43 -5.78 0.16 18.17
C THR A 43 -5.28 0.85 16.90
N LEU A 44 -4.89 2.12 17.00
CA LEU A 44 -4.32 2.87 15.87
C LEU A 44 -3.01 2.24 15.37
N ASN A 45 -2.13 1.85 16.28
CA ASN A 45 -0.87 1.19 15.92
C ASN A 45 -1.10 -0.20 15.31
N LEU A 46 -2.00 -1.01 15.88
CA LEU A 46 -2.36 -2.31 15.33
C LEU A 46 -2.87 -2.17 13.89
N TRP A 47 -3.76 -1.20 13.65
CA TRP A 47 -4.30 -0.94 12.33
C TRP A 47 -3.21 -0.54 11.32
N MET A 48 -2.26 0.29 11.77
CA MET A 48 -1.09 0.67 10.97
C MET A 48 -0.22 -0.54 10.62
N TYR A 49 0.07 -1.40 11.58
CA TYR A 49 0.86 -2.62 11.36
C TYR A 49 0.16 -3.59 10.41
N ILE A 50 -1.17 -3.72 10.49
CA ILE A 50 -1.94 -4.54 9.54
C ILE A 50 -1.82 -3.95 8.13
N GLY A 51 -2.03 -2.63 7.97
CA GLY A 51 -1.90 -1.95 6.67
C GLY A 51 -0.51 -2.12 6.05
N PHE A 52 0.54 -1.95 6.85
CA PHE A 52 1.92 -2.18 6.42
C PHE A 52 2.21 -3.65 6.12
N GLY A 53 1.73 -4.58 6.95
CA GLY A 53 1.90 -6.01 6.73
C GLY A 53 1.28 -6.48 5.41
N VAL A 54 0.07 -5.98 5.10
CA VAL A 54 -0.61 -6.23 3.83
C VAL A 54 0.18 -5.64 2.66
N ALA A 55 0.66 -4.39 2.77
CA ALA A 55 1.47 -3.78 1.72
C ALA A 55 2.77 -4.54 1.45
N ILE A 56 3.47 -4.99 2.49
CA ILE A 56 4.68 -5.82 2.36
C ILE A 56 4.36 -7.16 1.72
N ALA A 57 3.28 -7.83 2.14
CA ALA A 57 2.85 -9.08 1.52
C ALA A 57 2.55 -8.90 0.02
N ILE A 58 1.84 -7.82 -0.35
CA ILE A 58 1.56 -7.50 -1.76
C ILE A 58 2.84 -7.21 -2.53
N LEU A 59 3.81 -6.51 -1.94
CA LEU A 59 5.12 -6.29 -2.57
C LEU A 59 5.86 -7.62 -2.79
N LEU A 60 5.93 -8.48 -1.79
CA LEU A 60 6.57 -9.80 -1.90
C LEU A 60 5.90 -10.66 -2.99
N VAL A 61 4.57 -10.68 -3.02
CA VAL A 61 3.79 -11.34 -4.09
C VAL A 61 4.07 -10.71 -5.45
N SER A 62 4.22 -9.39 -5.52
CA SER A 62 4.60 -8.68 -6.75
C SER A 62 5.95 -9.16 -7.28
N TYR A 63 6.92 -9.44 -6.41
CA TYR A 63 8.22 -9.97 -6.82
C TYR A 63 8.16 -11.39 -7.39
N LEU A 64 7.18 -12.20 -6.98
CA LEU A 64 6.91 -13.53 -7.56
C LEU A 64 6.39 -13.45 -9.01
N PHE A 65 5.90 -12.29 -9.45
CA PHE A 65 5.51 -12.04 -10.84
C PHE A 65 6.63 -11.27 -11.56
N PRO A 66 7.51 -11.94 -12.33
CA PRO A 66 8.63 -11.28 -12.99
C PRO A 66 8.14 -10.18 -13.95
N LYS A 67 8.83 -9.04 -13.96
CA LYS A 67 8.65 -8.04 -15.04
C LYS A 67 8.93 -8.78 -16.34
N LYS A 68 7.94 -8.86 -17.24
CA LYS A 68 8.19 -9.36 -18.59
C LYS A 68 9.23 -8.42 -19.18
N LYS A 69 10.44 -8.92 -19.43
CA LYS A 69 11.45 -8.19 -20.18
C LYS A 69 10.79 -7.81 -21.51
N GLN A 70 10.45 -6.53 -21.69
CA GLN A 70 10.46 -5.97 -23.03
C GLN A 70 11.92 -6.10 -23.45
N SER A 71 12.20 -7.15 -24.22
CA SER A 71 13.47 -7.27 -24.92
C SER A 71 13.61 -6.00 -25.72
N ALA A 72 14.70 -5.28 -25.46
CA ALA A 72 15.22 -4.27 -26.36
C ALA A 72 15.48 -4.89 -27.74
#